data_AF-A0AAE4Z296-F1
#
_entry.id   AF-A0AAE4Z296-F1
#
_cell.length_a   1.000
_cell.length_b   1.000
_cell.length_c   1.000
_cell.angle_alpha   90.00
_cell.angle_beta   90.00
_cell.angle_gamma   90.00
#
_symmetry.space_group_name_H-M   'P 1'
#
loop_
_entity.id
_entity.type
_entity.pdbx_description
1 polymer ?
#
loop_
_entity_poly.entity_id
_entity_poly.type
_entity_poly.pdbx_seq_one_letter_code
_entity_poly.pdbx_strand_id
1 'polypeptide(L)'
;AGLWSGLRHHARELQPRHGVMLVSLVWLVLPLFASLPLLLALHAVGRPIGFTHAYFEAVSGLTTTGATVLAGLDTLPLSVNLWRTFMQWIGGMGILILAVAVLPLLGVGGSQLFKAEAAGPVKDTKL
;
A
#
# COMPACT_ATOMS: atom_id res chain seq x y z
N ALA A 1 25.73 -8.70 -11.47
CA ALA A 1 25.04 -9.33 -12.63
C ALA A 1 24.39 -10.69 -12.34
N GLY A 2 24.85 -11.48 -11.35
CA GLY A 2 24.33 -12.85 -11.11
C GLY A 2 22.90 -12.95 -10.54
N LEU A 3 22.52 -12.05 -9.63
CA LEU A 3 21.19 -12.05 -8.97
C LEU A 3 20.02 -11.95 -9.95
N TRP A 4 20.23 -11.26 -11.08
CA TRP A 4 19.19 -11.03 -12.06
C TRP A 4 18.98 -12.24 -12.99
N SER A 5 19.97 -13.14 -13.12
CA SER A 5 19.84 -14.34 -13.96
C SER A 5 18.98 -15.45 -13.32
N GLY A 6 19.04 -15.60 -11.99
CA GLY A 6 18.28 -16.65 -11.28
C GLY A 6 16.77 -16.41 -11.21
N LEU A 7 16.34 -15.14 -11.26
CA LEU A 7 14.93 -14.75 -11.19
C LEU A 7 14.18 -14.84 -12.53
N ARG A 8 14.90 -15.00 -13.66
CA ARG A 8 14.32 -14.96 -15.01
C ARG A 8 13.64 -16.25 -15.45
N HIS A 9 13.88 -17.37 -14.77
CA HIS A 9 13.50 -18.71 -15.27
C HIS A 9 12.20 -19.29 -14.67
N HIS A 10 11.41 -18.53 -13.91
CA HIS A 10 10.18 -19.03 -13.30
C HIS A 10 8.93 -18.34 -13.85
N ALA A 11 8.63 -18.59 -15.12
CA ALA A 11 7.30 -18.33 -15.69
C ALA A 11 6.34 -19.45 -15.29
N ARG A 12 5.96 -19.52 -14.01
CA ARG A 12 4.85 -20.36 -13.55
C ARG A 12 3.57 -19.52 -13.53
N GLU A 13 2.45 -20.14 -13.89
CA GLU A 13 1.13 -19.54 -13.72
C GLU A 13 0.94 -19.05 -12.27
N LEU A 14 0.63 -17.76 -12.13
CA LEU A 14 0.34 -17.12 -10.85
C LEU A 14 -1.00 -17.63 -10.33
N GLN A 15 -0.95 -18.63 -9.45
CA GLN A 15 -2.13 -19.07 -8.72
C GLN A 15 -2.60 -17.99 -7.74
N PRO A 16 -3.92 -17.89 -7.45
CA PRO A 16 -4.47 -16.87 -6.55
C PRO A 16 -3.79 -16.80 -5.17
N ARG A 17 -3.33 -17.94 -4.64
CA ARG A 17 -2.57 -18.01 -3.38
C ARG A 17 -1.28 -17.17 -3.38
N HIS A 18 -0.61 -17.05 -4.52
CA HIS A 18 0.60 -16.23 -4.64
C HIS A 18 0.26 -14.73 -4.57
N GLY A 19 -0.91 -14.33 -5.08
CA GLY A 19 -1.41 -12.96 -4.95
C GLY A 19 -1.69 -12.59 -3.50
N VAL A 20 -2.39 -13.44 -2.75
CA VAL A 20 -2.64 -13.22 -1.32
C VAL A 20 -1.32 -13.10 -0.54
N MET A 21 -0.39 -14.03 -0.77
CA MET A 21 0.92 -14.01 -0.12
C MET A 21 1.72 -12.74 -0.45
N LEU A 22 1.70 -12.32 -1.72
CA LEU A 22 2.36 -11.09 -2.16
C LEU A 22 1.78 -9.86 -1.48
N VAL A 23 0.45 -9.73 -1.44
CA VAL A 23 -0.23 -8.61 -0.79
C VAL A 23 0.11 -8.58 0.70
N SER A 24 0.00 -9.70 1.42
CA SER A 24 0.38 -9.79 2.83
C SER A 24 1.83 -9.38 3.08
N LEU A 25 2.76 -9.82 2.23
CA LEU A 25 4.17 -9.44 2.34
C LEU A 25 4.40 -7.96 2.09
N VAL A 26 3.74 -7.36 1.09
CA VAL A 26 3.83 -5.92 0.81
C VAL A 26 3.39 -5.12 2.03
N TRP A 27 2.24 -5.46 2.62
CA TRP A 27 1.71 -4.75 3.80
C TRP A 27 2.50 -4.99 5.09
N LEU A 28 3.33 -6.04 5.14
CA LEU A 28 4.21 -6.31 6.29
C LEU A 28 5.59 -5.64 6.14
N VAL A 29 6.15 -5.66 4.93
CA VAL A 29 7.51 -5.20 4.65
C VAL A 29 7.56 -3.69 4.37
N LEU A 30 6.55 -3.13 3.72
CA LEU A 30 6.56 -1.72 3.34
C LEU A 30 6.54 -0.78 4.58
N PRO A 31 5.73 -1.04 5.64
CA PRO A 31 5.81 -0.29 6.88
C PRO A 31 7.15 -0.41 7.61
N LEU A 32 7.84 -1.56 7.49
CA LEU A 32 9.16 -1.75 8.09
C LEU A 32 10.15 -0.73 7.53
N PHE A 33 10.19 -0.56 6.22
CA PHE A 33 11.06 0.44 5.58
C PHE A 33 10.57 1.87 5.82
N ALA A 34 9.26 2.10 5.82
CA ALA A 34 8.68 3.43 6.04
C ALA A 34 8.86 3.93 7.49
N SER A 35 9.13 3.04 8.44
CA SER A 35 9.45 3.39 9.83
C SER A 35 10.88 3.94 10.01
N LEU A 36 11.81 3.65 9.08
CA LEU A 36 13.22 4.08 9.20
C LEU A 36 13.38 5.61 9.16
N PRO A 37 12.77 6.36 8.21
CA PRO A 37 12.84 7.81 8.22
C PRO A 37 12.28 8.43 9.50
N LEU A 38 11.22 7.86 10.07
CA LEU A 38 10.66 8.31 11.36
C LEU A 38 11.66 8.11 12.50
N LEU A 39 12.27 6.92 12.60
CA LEU A 39 13.26 6.64 13.64
C LEU A 39 14.46 7.59 13.57
N LEU A 40 15.00 7.78 12.37
CA LEU A 40 16.16 8.64 12.17
C LEU A 40 15.84 10.12 12.40
N ALA A 41 14.71 10.60 11.86
CA ALA A 41 14.32 12.00 11.99
C ALA A 41 13.99 12.37 13.45
N LEU A 42 13.23 11.52 14.16
CA LEU A 42 12.89 11.80 15.56
C LEU A 42 14.10 11.69 16.49
N HIS A 43 15.04 10.79 16.21
CA HIS A 43 16.31 10.73 16.92
C HIS A 43 17.13 12.02 16.70
N ALA A 44 17.22 12.51 15.47
CA ALA A 44 17.96 13.73 15.13
C ALA A 44 17.37 15.00 15.76
N VAL A 45 16.06 15.03 16.01
CA VAL A 45 15.33 16.17 16.61
C VAL A 45 15.33 16.09 18.15
N GLY A 46 16.00 15.09 18.75
CA GLY A 46 16.08 14.91 20.19
C GLY A 46 14.81 14.34 20.84
N ARG A 47 13.92 13.74 20.05
CA ARG A 47 12.68 13.08 20.51
C ARG A 47 12.67 11.59 20.12
N PRO A 48 13.65 10.78 20.54
CA PRO A 48 13.76 9.39 20.10
C PRO A 48 12.51 8.59 20.48
N ILE A 49 12.04 7.76 19.55
CA ILE A 49 10.92 6.83 19.75
C ILE A 49 11.40 5.40 19.61
N GLY A 50 10.73 4.47 20.30
CA GLY A 50 11.01 3.04 20.16
C GLY A 50 10.63 2.52 18.76
N PHE A 51 11.28 1.45 18.32
CA PHE A 51 11.00 0.79 17.04
C PHE A 51 9.51 0.44 16.88
N THR A 52 8.89 -0.13 17.91
CA THR A 52 7.46 -0.50 17.89
C THR A 52 6.56 0.71 17.65
N HIS A 53 6.89 1.88 18.22
CA HIS A 53 6.12 3.11 18.00
C HIS A 53 6.30 3.64 16.58
N ALA A 54 7.52 3.59 16.04
CA ALA A 54 7.77 4.01 14.66
C ALA A 54 7.09 3.07 13.64
N TYR A 55 7.15 1.76 13.89
CA TYR A 55 6.46 0.78 13.08
C TYR A 55 4.94 0.96 13.16
N PHE A 56 4.40 1.23 14.35
CA PHE A 56 2.97 1.53 14.53
C PHE A 56 2.54 2.78 13.74
N GLU A 57 3.30 3.88 13.80
CA GLU A 57 3.04 5.08 12.98
C GLU A 57 3.07 4.75 11.48
N ALA A 58 4.06 3.98 11.04
CA ALA A 58 4.20 3.62 9.63
C ALA A 58 3.05 2.73 9.14
N VAL A 59 2.67 1.70 9.92
CA VAL A 59 1.51 0.84 9.62
C VAL A 59 0.25 1.70 9.55
N SER A 60 -0.03 2.47 10.61
CA SER A 60 -1.21 3.34 10.68
C SER A 60 -1.29 4.35 9.54
N GLY A 61 -0.16 4.92 9.13
CA GLY A 61 -0.05 5.81 7.98
C GLY A 61 -0.39 5.09 6.68
N LEU A 62 0.28 3.98 6.39
CA LEU A 62 0.14 3.24 5.14
C LEU A 62 -1.21 2.54 5.01
N THR A 63 -1.81 2.05 6.09
CA THR A 63 -3.15 1.44 6.07
C THR A 63 -4.27 2.48 6.12
N THR A 64 -3.91 3.76 5.99
CA THR A 64 -4.80 4.91 6.09
C THR A 64 -5.67 4.93 7.34
N THR A 65 -5.15 4.41 8.45
CA THR A 65 -5.87 4.32 9.73
C THR A 65 -5.82 5.65 10.49
N GLY A 66 -4.67 6.34 10.46
CA GLY A 66 -4.54 7.67 11.05
C GLY A 66 -4.46 7.71 12.59
N ALA A 67 -4.29 6.57 13.24
CA ALA A 67 -3.93 6.50 14.66
C ALA A 67 -2.49 6.96 14.89
N THR A 68 -2.23 7.64 16.02
CA THR A 68 -0.91 8.21 16.35
C THR A 68 -0.52 7.91 17.79
N VAL A 69 0.74 7.56 18.01
CA VAL A 69 1.39 7.47 19.33
C VAL A 69 2.25 8.71 19.62
N LEU A 70 2.49 9.54 18.61
CA LEU A 70 3.20 10.81 18.76
C LEU A 70 2.28 11.89 19.37
N ALA A 71 2.80 12.62 20.36
CA ALA A 71 2.14 13.77 20.98
C ALA A 71 2.78 15.09 20.55
N GLY A 72 2.00 16.17 20.54
CA GLY A 72 2.47 17.50 20.12
C GLY A 72 2.89 17.53 18.66
N LEU A 73 1.96 17.19 17.76
CA LEU A 73 2.24 17.10 16.32
C LEU A 73 2.54 18.47 15.71
N ASP A 74 1.95 19.53 16.25
CA ASP A 74 2.13 20.91 15.77
C ASP A 74 3.55 21.44 16.03
N THR A 75 4.27 20.85 16.99
CA THR A 75 5.66 21.21 17.32
C THR A 75 6.69 20.33 16.63
N LEU A 76 6.26 19.29 15.89
CA LEU A 76 7.16 18.47 15.10
C LEU A 76 7.64 19.24 13.86
N PRO A 77 8.86 18.97 13.38
CA PRO A 77 9.32 19.53 12.12
C PRO A 77 8.37 19.20 10.97
N LEU A 78 8.16 20.17 10.09
CA LEU A 78 7.29 20.02 8.92
C LEU A 78 7.65 18.77 8.09
N SER A 79 8.94 18.45 7.95
CA SER A 79 9.41 17.26 7.23
C SER A 79 8.88 15.94 7.80
N VAL A 80 8.76 15.83 9.11
CA VAL A 80 8.20 14.64 9.79
C VAL A 80 6.70 14.54 9.53
N ASN A 81 5.98 15.66 9.64
CA ASN A 81 4.56 15.70 9.35
C ASN A 81 4.27 15.41 7.86
N LEU A 82 5.10 15.92 6.94
CA LEU A 82 5.03 15.60 5.52
C LEU A 82 5.22 14.11 5.26
N TRP A 83 6.19 13.47 5.91
CA TRP A 83 6.38 12.03 5.78
C TRP A 83 5.15 11.24 6.24
N ARG A 84 4.54 11.63 7.37
CA ARG A 84 3.32 11.00 7.90
C ARG A 84 2.15 11.11 6.92
N THR A 85 1.92 12.30 6.36
CA THR A 85 0.88 12.51 5.34
C THR A 85 1.21 11.80 4.02
N PHE A 86 2.49 11.71 3.66
CA PHE A 86 2.91 10.99 2.47
C PHE A 86 2.64 9.49 2.57
N MET A 87 2.88 8.87 3.73
CA MET A 87 2.53 7.46 3.97
C MET A 87 1.02 7.22 3.79
N GLN A 88 0.17 8.13 4.27
CA GLN A 88 -1.28 8.10 4.06
C GLN A 88 -1.65 8.16 2.58
N TRP A 89 -0.99 9.04 1.83
CA TRP A 89 -1.23 9.19 0.40
C TRP A 89 -0.82 7.93 -0.39
N ILE A 90 0.36 7.38 -0.10
CA ILE A 90 0.84 6.12 -0.71
C ILE A 90 -0.07 4.95 -0.34
N GLY A 91 -0.50 4.88 0.91
CA GLY A 91 -1.44 3.88 1.41
C GLY A 91 -2.77 3.89 0.68
N GLY A 92 -3.37 5.08 0.55
CA GLY A 92 -4.62 5.30 -0.17
C GLY A 92 -4.51 4.92 -1.65
N MET A 93 -3.42 5.28 -2.31
CA MET A 93 -3.18 4.86 -3.69
C MET A 93 -3.02 3.33 -3.80
N GLY A 94 -2.32 2.71 -2.84
CA GLY A 94 -2.09 1.26 -2.82
C GLY A 94 -3.37 0.45 -2.71
N ILE A 95 -4.29 0.84 -1.81
CA ILE A 95 -5.57 0.14 -1.67
C ILE A 95 -6.48 0.33 -2.89
N LEU A 96 -6.46 1.51 -3.53
CA LEU A 96 -7.23 1.76 -4.76
C LEU A 96 -6.74 0.86 -5.91
N ILE A 97 -5.42 0.77 -6.12
CA ILE A 97 -4.84 -0.10 -7.14
C ILE A 97 -5.19 -1.56 -6.85
N LEU A 98 -5.09 -1.99 -5.58
CA LEU A 98 -5.46 -3.34 -5.19
C LEU A 98 -6.94 -3.63 -5.44
N ALA A 99 -7.83 -2.70 -5.07
CA ALA A 99 -9.26 -2.84 -5.30
C ALA A 99 -9.56 -3.00 -6.79
N VAL A 100 -9.00 -2.14 -7.65
CA VAL A 100 -9.20 -2.21 -9.11
C VAL A 100 -8.60 -3.49 -9.71
N ALA A 101 -7.48 -3.99 -9.19
CA ALA A 101 -6.87 -5.24 -9.67
C ALA A 101 -7.63 -6.49 -9.20
N VAL A 102 -8.24 -6.47 -8.00
CA VAL A 102 -8.90 -7.62 -7.37
C VAL A 102 -10.40 -7.70 -7.69
N LEU A 103 -11.10 -6.57 -7.82
CA LEU A 103 -12.53 -6.50 -8.17
C LEU A 103 -12.90 -7.35 -9.41
N PRO A 104 -12.13 -7.35 -10.51
CA PRO A 104 -12.39 -8.19 -11.68
C PRO A 104 -12.28 -9.69 -11.37
N LEU A 105 -11.35 -10.08 -10.48
CA LEU A 105 -11.07 -11.48 -10.13
C LEU A 105 -12.13 -12.07 -9.20
N LEU A 106 -12.81 -11.24 -8.39
CA LEU A 106 -13.86 -11.68 -7.46
C LEU A 106 -15.23 -11.85 -8.12
N GLY A 107 -15.38 -11.55 -9.43
CA GLY A 107 -16.62 -11.74 -10.18
C GLY A 107 -17.78 -10.81 -9.78
N VAL A 108 -17.65 -10.08 -8.67
CA VAL A 108 -18.61 -9.09 -8.16
C VAL A 108 -18.14 -7.69 -8.58
N GLY A 109 -18.58 -7.22 -9.75
CA GLY A 109 -18.44 -5.81 -10.15
C GLY A 109 -17.64 -5.52 -11.43
N GLY A 110 -16.86 -6.48 -11.95
CA GLY A 110 -16.10 -6.28 -13.20
C GLY A 110 -16.99 -5.99 -14.41
N SER A 111 -18.17 -6.63 -14.50
CA SER A 111 -19.16 -6.37 -15.55
C SER A 111 -19.86 -5.02 -15.42
N GLN A 112 -19.97 -4.46 -14.20
CA GLN A 112 -20.60 -3.16 -13.97
C GLN A 112 -19.64 -2.01 -14.23
N LEU A 113 -18.35 -2.17 -13.93
CA LEU A 113 -17.32 -1.19 -14.28
C LEU A 113 -17.09 -1.17 -15.81
N PHE A 114 -17.06 -2.34 -16.48
CA PHE A 114 -17.03 -2.41 -17.95
C PHE A 114 -18.29 -1.81 -18.59
N LYS A 115 -19.48 -1.99 -17.99
CA LYS A 115 -20.73 -1.35 -18.45
C LYS A 115 -20.77 0.15 -18.20
N ALA A 116 -20.12 0.64 -17.14
CA ALA A 116 -20.04 2.06 -16.83
C ALA A 116 -19.05 2.80 -17.75
N GLU A 117 -17.98 2.14 -18.20
CA GLU A 117 -17.03 2.71 -19.18
C GLU A 117 -17.40 2.42 -20.65
N ALA A 118 -18.25 1.42 -20.92
CA ALA A 118 -18.83 1.20 -22.24
C ALA A 118 -19.94 2.23 -22.51
N ALA A 119 -19.54 3.45 -22.88
CA ALA A 119 -20.41 4.45 -23.47
C ALA A 119 -20.82 4.02 -24.90
N GLY A 120 -21.66 3.00 -25.02
CA GLY A 120 -22.19 2.54 -26.30
C GLY A 120 -23.27 1.46 -26.14
N PRO A 121 -24.30 1.42 -27.00
CA PRO A 121 -25.44 0.53 -26.80
C PRO A 121 -25.00 -0.93 -26.95
N VAL A 122 -25.20 -1.73 -25.91
CA VAL A 122 -24.99 -3.18 -25.98
C VAL A 122 -26.08 -3.75 -26.88
N LYS A 123 -25.72 -4.13 -28.10
CA LYS A 123 -26.64 -4.81 -29.02
C LYS A 123 -26.92 -6.22 -28.49
N ASP A 124 -28.15 -6.43 -28.01
CA ASP A 124 -28.71 -7.76 -27.78
C ASP A 124 -28.64 -8.58 -29.07
N THR A 125 -27.73 -9.54 -29.13
CA THR A 125 -27.82 -10.61 -30.14
C THR A 125 -28.46 -11.80 -29.44
N LYS A 126 -29.77 -11.94 -29.66
CA LYS A 126 -30.53 -13.14 -29.33
C LYS A 126 -29.96 -14.33 -30.10
N LEU A 127 -29.72 -15.44 -29.40
CA LEU A 127 -29.80 -16.80 -29.91
C LEU A 127 -30.65 -17.60 -28.93
#